data_AF-A0A653X2W3-F1
#
_entry.id   AF-A0A653X2W3-F1
#
_cell.length_a   1.000
_cell.length_b   1.000
_cell.length_c   1.000
_cell.angle_alpha   90.00
_cell.angle_beta   90.00
_cell.angle_gamma   90.00
#
_symmetry.space_group_name_H-M   'P 1'
#
loop_
_entity.id
_entity.type
_entity.pdbx_description
1 polymer ?
#
loop_
_entity_poly.entity_id
_entity_poly.type
_entity_poly.pdbx_seq_one_letter_code
_entity_poly.pdbx_strand_id
1 'polypeptide(L)'
;MKRITLKTGLLFAMLVAFVTVAVNAQSRGERKEPPTYAKLLEEMDADEDGQLSEEEVKGPLKDNFSEIDSNEDGFISEEEFDEAPKPKGRPRN
;
A
#
# COMPACT_ATOMS: atom_id res chain seq x y z
N MET A 1 10.99 -44.56 51.47
CA MET A 1 11.00 -43.10 51.21
C MET A 1 10.96 -42.87 49.71
N LYS A 2 10.23 -41.84 49.29
CA LYS A 2 9.45 -41.78 48.04
C LYS A 2 10.28 -41.51 46.79
N ARG A 3 10.10 -42.34 45.76
CA ARG A 3 10.57 -42.10 44.37
C ARG A 3 9.72 -40.99 43.77
N ILE A 4 10.27 -39.78 43.65
CA ILE A 4 9.62 -38.62 43.02
C ILE A 4 10.55 -38.09 41.93
N THR A 5 10.59 -38.76 40.79
CA THR A 5 11.36 -38.34 39.61
C THR A 5 10.61 -38.60 38.30
N LEU A 6 9.27 -38.52 38.32
CA LEU A 6 8.45 -38.75 37.12
C LEU A 6 7.32 -37.73 36.89
N LYS A 7 7.24 -36.67 37.71
CA LYS A 7 6.21 -35.61 37.57
C LYS A 7 6.75 -34.24 37.16
N THR A 8 8.07 -34.06 37.15
CA THR A 8 8.70 -32.78 36.75
C THR A 8 8.84 -32.61 35.23
N GLY A 9 8.69 -33.69 34.45
CA GLY A 9 8.76 -33.61 32.98
C GLY A 9 7.49 -33.12 32.29
N LEU A 10 6.32 -33.20 32.95
CA LEU A 10 5.04 -32.85 32.34
C LEU A 10 4.66 -31.36 32.53
N LEU A 11 5.25 -30.68 33.52
CA LEU A 11 4.97 -29.27 33.80
C LEU A 11 5.72 -28.29 32.88
N PHE A 12 6.76 -28.75 32.16
CA PHE A 12 7.53 -27.86 31.27
C PHE A 12 7.00 -27.83 29.83
N ALA A 13 6.30 -28.89 29.39
CA ALA A 13 5.73 -28.95 28.04
C ALA A 13 4.45 -28.10 27.89
N MET A 14 3.77 -27.75 28.99
CA MET A 14 2.55 -26.95 28.95
C MET A 14 2.80 -25.44 28.90
N LEU A 15 4.04 -24.98 29.12
CA LEU A 15 4.40 -23.55 29.04
C LEU A 15 4.68 -23.10 27.59
N VAL A 16 4.99 -24.03 26.68
CA VAL A 16 5.43 -23.70 25.31
C VAL A 16 4.24 -23.48 24.36
N ALA A 17 3.05 -24.01 24.69
CA ALA A 17 1.87 -23.91 23.83
C ALA A 17 1.12 -22.57 23.94
N PHE A 18 1.44 -21.70 24.90
CA PHE A 18 0.74 -20.42 25.10
C PHE A 18 1.39 -19.22 24.42
N VAL A 19 2.64 -19.36 23.94
CA VAL A 19 3.41 -18.23 23.37
C VAL A 19 3.19 -18.04 21.87
N THR A 20 2.72 -19.06 21.15
CA THR A 20 2.66 -19.02 19.67
C THR A 20 1.46 -18.27 19.08
N VAL A 21 0.44 -17.91 19.88
CA VAL A 21 -0.81 -17.31 19.35
C VAL A 21 -0.72 -15.77 19.19
N ALA A 22 0.32 -15.11 19.69
CA ALA A 22 0.35 -13.63 19.78
C ALA A 22 1.18 -12.90 18.69
N VAL A 23 1.84 -13.59 17.76
CA VAL A 23 2.83 -12.95 16.86
C VAL A 23 2.28 -12.57 15.47
N ASN A 24 1.02 -12.88 15.14
CA ASN A 24 0.50 -12.66 13.78
C ASN A 24 -0.35 -11.38 13.59
N ALA A 25 -0.36 -10.46 14.56
CA ALA A 25 -1.23 -9.28 14.54
C ALA A 25 -0.56 -7.97 14.09
N GLN A 26 0.65 -8.00 13.54
CA GLN A 26 1.34 -6.79 13.10
C GLN A 26 1.46 -6.71 11.58
N SER A 27 0.32 -6.81 10.87
CA SER A 27 0.21 -6.22 9.53
C SER A 27 0.04 -4.71 9.70
N ARG A 28 1.14 -4.06 10.08
CA ARG A 28 1.27 -2.61 10.19
C ARG A 28 1.03 -2.08 8.77
N GLY A 29 -0.14 -1.53 8.50
CA GLY A 29 -0.54 -1.08 7.17
C GLY A 29 0.58 -0.28 6.52
N GLU A 30 1.24 -0.89 5.54
CA GLU A 30 2.18 -0.23 4.67
C GLU A 30 1.37 0.82 3.91
N ARG A 31 1.47 2.06 4.38
CA ARG A 31 0.91 3.21 3.69
C ARG A 31 1.69 3.30 2.39
N LYS A 32 1.13 2.75 1.31
CA LYS A 32 1.66 2.94 -0.05
C LYS A 32 1.75 4.44 -0.27
N GLU A 33 2.96 4.94 -0.45
CA GLU A 33 3.17 6.30 -0.94
C GLU A 33 2.43 6.44 -2.27
N PRO A 34 1.89 7.63 -2.59
CA PRO A 34 1.29 7.86 -3.90
C PRO A 34 2.29 7.44 -4.99
N PRO A 35 1.84 6.70 -6.01
CA PRO A 35 2.73 6.27 -7.10
C PRO A 35 3.32 7.50 -7.79
N THR A 36 4.57 7.38 -8.22
CA THR A 36 5.23 8.38 -9.06
C THR A 36 4.65 8.34 -10.47
N TYR A 37 4.73 9.46 -11.20
CA TYR A 37 4.27 9.52 -12.59
C TYR A 37 4.87 8.43 -13.48
N ALA A 38 6.19 8.24 -13.41
CA ALA A 38 6.89 7.18 -14.14
C ALA A 38 6.34 5.76 -13.86
N LYS A 39 5.83 5.53 -12.65
CA LYS A 39 5.23 4.24 -12.29
C LYS A 39 3.81 4.09 -12.84
N LEU A 40 3.07 5.20 -12.90
CA LEU A 40 1.76 5.22 -13.53
C LEU A 40 1.88 4.99 -15.03
N LEU A 41 2.86 5.61 -15.70
CA LEU A 41 3.19 5.31 -17.10
C LEU A 41 3.46 3.82 -17.28
N GLU A 42 4.41 3.25 -16.53
CA GLU A 42 4.74 1.81 -16.64
C GLU A 42 3.52 0.88 -16.44
N GLU A 43 2.55 1.29 -15.62
CA GLU A 43 1.37 0.49 -15.31
C GLU A 43 0.17 0.74 -16.27
N MET A 44 0.13 1.88 -16.96
CA MET A 44 -1.10 2.39 -17.59
C MET A 44 -0.93 2.94 -19.01
N ASP A 45 0.24 3.48 -19.35
CA ASP A 45 0.61 3.97 -20.69
C ASP A 45 0.76 2.77 -21.64
N ALA A 46 -0.30 2.50 -22.39
CA ALA A 46 -0.42 1.31 -23.23
C ALA A 46 0.06 1.56 -24.65
N ASP A 47 0.05 2.82 -25.11
CA ASP A 47 0.56 3.23 -26.41
C ASP A 47 2.01 3.75 -26.39
N GLU A 48 2.61 3.83 -25.20
CA GLU A 48 4.00 4.21 -24.94
C GLU A 48 4.32 5.63 -25.44
N ASP A 49 3.36 6.55 -25.35
CA ASP A 49 3.51 7.94 -25.78
C ASP A 49 4.13 8.85 -24.70
N GLY A 50 4.28 8.34 -23.47
CA GLY A 50 4.83 9.06 -22.32
C GLY A 50 3.81 9.93 -21.58
N GLN A 51 2.54 9.81 -21.93
CA GLN A 51 1.40 10.51 -21.35
C GLN A 51 0.32 9.51 -20.93
N LEU A 52 -0.69 9.97 -20.20
CA LEU A 52 -1.82 9.12 -19.81
C LEU A 52 -3.12 9.71 -20.35
N SER A 53 -3.75 9.02 -21.30
CA SER A 53 -5.05 9.42 -21.84
C SER A 53 -6.22 9.10 -20.89
N GLU A 54 -7.38 9.74 -21.11
CA GLU A 54 -8.60 9.49 -20.31
C GLU A 54 -9.07 8.02 -20.34
N GLU A 55 -8.72 7.30 -21.40
CA GLU A 55 -9.07 5.90 -21.64
C GLU A 55 -8.12 4.93 -20.90
N GLU A 56 -6.88 5.34 -20.71
CA GLU A 56 -5.85 4.58 -19.99
C GLU A 56 -5.96 4.76 -18.48
N VAL A 57 -6.30 5.96 -18.03
CA VAL A 57 -6.46 6.27 -16.60
C VAL A 57 -7.65 5.57 -15.95
N LYS A 58 -7.48 5.19 -14.69
CA LYS A 58 -8.47 4.45 -13.89
C LYS A 58 -8.49 4.93 -12.44
N GLY A 59 -9.62 4.72 -11.77
CA GLY A 59 -9.78 5.05 -10.36
C GLY A 59 -9.68 6.56 -10.10
N PRO A 60 -9.04 7.00 -9.00
CA PRO A 60 -8.97 8.41 -8.63
C PRO A 60 -8.31 9.31 -9.68
N LEU A 61 -7.40 8.79 -10.51
CA LEU A 61 -6.82 9.59 -11.60
C LEU A 61 -7.88 9.96 -12.63
N LYS A 62 -8.74 9.01 -13.00
CA LYS A 62 -9.84 9.24 -13.93
C LYS A 62 -10.87 10.22 -13.36
N ASP A 63 -11.18 10.09 -12.07
CA ASP A 63 -12.14 10.97 -11.40
C ASP A 63 -11.65 12.44 -11.33
N ASN A 64 -10.33 12.65 -11.28
CA ASN A 64 -9.72 13.98 -11.26
C ASN A 64 -9.03 14.33 -12.59
N PHE A 65 -9.34 13.62 -13.68
CA PHE A 65 -8.62 13.78 -14.94
C PHE A 65 -8.66 15.23 -15.43
N SER A 66 -9.86 15.80 -15.49
CA SER A 66 -10.09 17.20 -15.89
C SER A 66 -9.54 18.24 -14.91
N GLU A 67 -9.16 17.85 -13.69
CA GLU A 67 -8.48 18.75 -12.74
C GLU A 67 -6.96 18.71 -12.93
N ILE A 68 -6.43 17.62 -13.49
CA ILE A 68 -5.01 17.42 -13.75
C ILE A 68 -4.67 17.93 -15.16
N ASP A 69 -5.40 17.49 -16.18
CA ASP A 69 -5.35 17.96 -17.57
C ASP A 69 -5.76 19.44 -17.61
N SER A 70 -4.76 20.31 -17.51
CA SER A 70 -4.92 21.75 -17.39
C SER A 70 -4.89 22.42 -18.76
N ASN A 71 -4.31 21.76 -19.75
CA ASN A 71 -4.25 22.24 -21.13
C ASN A 71 -5.45 21.77 -21.99
N GLU A 72 -6.30 20.89 -21.44
CA GLU A 72 -7.50 20.29 -22.05
C GLU A 72 -7.20 19.55 -23.36
N ASP A 73 -6.01 18.93 -23.47
CA ASP A 73 -5.61 18.17 -24.65
C ASP A 73 -6.08 16.71 -24.64
N GLY A 74 -6.65 16.25 -23.51
CA GLY A 74 -7.13 14.88 -23.35
C GLY A 74 -6.07 13.91 -22.85
N PHE A 75 -4.92 14.40 -22.38
CA PHE A 75 -3.82 13.63 -21.80
C PHE A 75 -3.35 14.26 -20.48
N ILE A 76 -2.74 13.44 -19.62
CA ILE A 76 -2.02 13.92 -18.45
C ILE A 76 -0.53 13.79 -18.74
N SER A 77 0.16 14.92 -18.78
CA SER A 77 1.62 15.00 -18.86
C SER A 77 2.30 14.87 -17.49
N GLU A 78 3.63 14.67 -17.49
CA GLU A 78 4.43 14.63 -16.25
C GLU A 78 4.32 15.97 -15.49
N GLU A 79 4.38 17.08 -16.23
CA GLU A 79 4.29 18.42 -15.68
C GLU A 79 2.94 18.65 -15.00
N GLU A 80 1.84 18.27 -15.65
CA GLU A 80 0.48 18.40 -15.11
C GLU A 80 0.26 17.50 -13.90
N PHE A 81 0.79 16.27 -13.93
CA PHE A 81 0.72 15.37 -12.78
C PHE A 81 1.47 15.92 -11.56
N ASP A 82 2.61 16.58 -11.77
CA ASP A 82 3.38 17.17 -10.67
C ASP A 82 2.82 18.49 -10.16
N GLU A 83 2.18 19.28 -11.03
CA GLU A 83 1.43 20.49 -10.65
C GLU A 83 0.11 20.14 -9.95
N ALA A 84 -0.47 18.98 -10.25
CA ALA A 84 -1.72 18.55 -9.67
C ALA A 84 -1.68 18.58 -8.13
N PRO A 85 -2.76 19.06 -7.47
CA PRO A 85 -2.81 19.16 -6.03
C PRO A 85 -2.75 17.76 -5.40
N LYS A 86 -1.56 17.38 -4.92
CA LYS A 86 -1.36 16.13 -4.18
C LYS A 86 -2.35 16.09 -3.03
N PRO A 87 -3.18 15.03 -2.90
CA PRO A 87 -4.20 14.98 -1.87
C PRO A 87 -3.52 15.18 -0.52
N LYS A 88 -3.83 16.29 0.17
CA LYS A 88 -3.28 16.60 1.48
C LYS A 88 -3.56 15.40 2.37
N GLY A 89 -2.52 14.61 2.64
CA GLY A 89 -2.62 13.47 3.55
C GLY A 89 -3.30 13.96 4.82
N ARG A 90 -4.41 13.32 5.21
CA ARG A 90 -5.22 13.76 6.36
C ARG A 90 -4.28 14.08 7.53
N PRO A 91 -4.40 15.27 8.16
CA PRO A 91 -3.52 15.64 9.26
C PRO A 91 -3.63 14.57 10.36
N ARG A 92 -2.47 14.13 10.82
CA ARG A 92 -2.31 13.12 11.85
C ARG A 92 -2.79 13.74 13.18
N ASN A 93 -3.92 13.28 13.71
CA ASN A 93 -4.29 13.48 15.11
C ASN A 93 -3.80 12.31 15.95
#